data_AF-A0AAW0BJS4-F1
#
_entry.id   AF-A0AAW0BJS4-F1
#
_cell.length_a   1.000
_cell.length_b   1.000
_cell.length_c   1.000
_cell.angle_alpha   90.00
_cell.angle_beta   90.00
_cell.angle_gamma   90.00
#
_symmetry.space_group_name_H-M   'P 1'
#
loop_
_entity.id
_entity.type
_entity.pdbx_description
1 polymer ?
#
loop_
_entity_poly.entity_id
_entity_poly.type
_entity_poly.pdbx_seq_one_letter_code
_entity_poly.pdbx_strand_id
1 'polypeptide(L)'
;MVGSDRRRDVADREFDGLKARLKACPKDPVTWKLLVAAAESSGDGDRIRQAYDALLRQYPNTGSAQIALLNHTLNPCLSIAMDTEEVLGILRGSPSVDLWSFYLNVLQVVGTEVPSQPNTTKAAALGKGDARTHESKCRPYHESLRTRHTHVRCGTLGMILTVALQSGPNTSSFFAVLPKTTSGTVQKIQAIREAQAEAVKIPLDNLEQLWAELKCYENFLDSASAQKIIDNLFPAHKRALVVRDELRRHVQGLAKAKGSQISLPDVPTFSIEDRQLVGRWKSYLKWEEGNPMLDQKILVARVAHAYRKAVIEMRYYPEIWFMAYTWCDSVGNIAGARVFLQSGVEANPESFALNYAAYAELLEKVECQKDVNKRDFAGVTPVYESFIAVLRKNLVRVTELSVTTSLPGLNTRYKQELVGLKLQYANAWIQYMRFSRRSQGRMSGLVVFVKACEDEFVGWDVYEAAALLEYRTNVEDGGRVAIQTFEAGMEAFGGDASYVLSYLSFLLRINLQENARELFERVIATFSPEEAKPIWDCWSESLYEYDNLESVLQTESRIAEIYPNDPPLKRFGRRHVYRGTDPIADHDLGFTHVKAQAANSVYRPSEHKRLRLAGSDE
;
A
#
# COMPACT_ATOMS: atom_id res chain seq x y z
N MET A 1 30.61 37.45 -19.20
CA MET A 1 30.24 36.20 -19.90
C MET A 1 30.77 34.93 -19.22
N VAL A 2 31.99 34.91 -18.66
CA VAL A 2 32.55 33.69 -18.00
C VAL A 2 31.83 33.25 -16.71
N GLY A 3 31.12 34.16 -16.03
CA GLY A 3 30.41 33.86 -14.77
C GLY A 3 29.03 33.20 -14.93
N SER A 4 28.39 33.33 -16.10
CA SER A 4 27.08 32.70 -16.36
C SER A 4 27.21 31.23 -16.76
N ASP A 5 28.26 30.87 -17.49
CA ASP A 5 28.52 29.48 -17.90
C ASP A 5 28.90 28.60 -16.71
N ARG A 6 29.78 29.08 -15.81
CA ARG A 6 30.11 28.33 -14.58
C ARG A 6 28.91 28.10 -13.67
N ARG A 7 27.93 29.01 -13.64
CA ARG A 7 26.70 28.84 -12.85
C ARG A 7 25.75 27.84 -13.50
N ARG A 8 25.67 27.79 -14.83
CA ARG A 8 24.91 26.75 -15.55
C ARG A 8 25.56 25.38 -15.36
N ASP A 9 26.88 25.27 -15.49
CA ASP A 9 27.60 23.99 -15.29
C ASP A 9 27.41 23.40 -13.88
N VAL A 10 27.34 24.25 -12.85
CA VAL A 10 27.06 23.80 -11.47
C VAL A 10 25.60 23.37 -11.31
N ALA A 11 24.65 24.15 -11.85
CA ALA A 11 23.23 23.78 -11.82
C ALA A 11 22.95 22.48 -12.60
N ASP A 12 23.68 22.24 -13.69
CA ASP A 12 23.57 21.02 -14.50
C ASP A 12 24.08 19.80 -13.73
N ARG A 13 25.23 19.94 -13.06
CA ARG A 13 25.77 18.88 -12.18
C ARG A 13 24.87 18.60 -10.98
N GLU A 14 24.26 19.64 -10.39
CA GLU A 14 23.31 19.49 -9.30
C GLU A 14 22.05 18.75 -9.75
N PHE A 15 21.49 19.12 -10.91
CA PHE A 15 20.31 18.46 -11.48
C PHE A 15 20.58 16.99 -11.83
N ASP A 16 21.70 16.69 -12.47
CA ASP A 16 22.10 15.32 -12.80
C ASP A 16 22.46 14.50 -11.55
N GLY A 17 23.08 15.13 -10.55
CA GLY A 17 23.33 14.52 -9.24
C GLY A 17 22.04 14.17 -8.50
N LEU A 18 21.04 15.06 -8.54
CA LEU A 18 19.70 14.79 -7.98
C LEU A 18 19.00 13.65 -8.72
N LYS A 19 19.05 13.61 -10.06
CA LYS A 19 18.53 12.49 -10.85
C LYS A 19 19.22 11.16 -10.49
N ALA A 20 20.54 11.16 -10.31
CA ALA A 20 21.28 9.96 -9.90
C ALA A 20 20.87 9.48 -8.50
N ARG A 21 20.70 10.40 -7.55
CA ARG A 21 20.18 10.08 -6.21
C ARG A 21 18.76 9.51 -6.24
N LEU A 22 17.89 10.04 -7.11
CA LEU A 22 16.53 9.51 -7.29
C LEU A 22 16.50 8.13 -7.95
N LYS A 23 17.46 7.80 -8.82
CA LYS A 23 17.61 6.43 -9.34
C LYS A 23 17.95 5.43 -8.23
N ALA A 24 18.74 5.84 -7.24
CA ALA A 24 19.08 5.01 -6.09
C ALA A 24 17.95 4.95 -5.06
N CYS A 25 17.31 6.09 -4.76
CA CYS A 25 16.24 6.24 -3.77
C CYS A 25 15.00 6.93 -4.38
N PRO A 26 14.19 6.22 -5.18
CA PRO A 26 13.05 6.82 -5.89
C PRO A 26 11.90 7.25 -4.97
N LYS A 27 11.88 6.76 -3.72
CA LYS A 27 10.82 7.03 -2.74
C LYS A 27 11.08 8.29 -1.89
N ASP A 28 12.20 9.00 -2.08
CA ASP A 28 12.55 10.16 -1.25
C ASP A 28 11.82 11.45 -1.70
N PRO A 29 10.82 11.95 -0.93
CA PRO A 29 10.03 13.11 -1.31
C PRO A 29 10.84 14.41 -1.27
N VAL A 30 11.88 14.51 -0.45
CA VAL A 30 12.69 15.73 -0.33
C VAL A 30 13.52 15.93 -1.57
N THR A 31 14.18 14.86 -2.05
CA THR A 31 14.98 14.92 -3.28
C THR A 31 14.11 15.24 -4.50
N TRP A 32 12.86 14.73 -4.57
CA TRP A 32 11.91 15.10 -5.63
C TRP A 32 11.55 16.59 -5.61
N LYS A 33 11.27 17.16 -4.43
CA LYS A 33 10.98 18.60 -4.29
C LYS A 33 12.18 19.46 -4.72
N LEU A 34 13.39 19.05 -4.35
CA LEU A 34 14.62 19.73 -4.75
C LEU A 34 14.85 19.66 -6.26
N LEU A 35 14.54 18.52 -6.91
CA LEU A 35 14.65 18.37 -8.36
C LEU A 35 13.71 19.36 -9.09
N VAL A 36 12.46 19.47 -8.64
CA VAL A 36 11.48 20.39 -9.22
C VAL A 36 11.92 21.85 -9.02
N ALA A 37 12.35 22.23 -7.82
CA ALA A 37 12.84 23.57 -7.55
C ALA A 37 14.10 23.92 -8.38
N ALA A 38 15.00 22.96 -8.57
CA ALA A 38 16.17 23.11 -9.45
C ALA A 38 15.75 23.28 -10.93
N ALA A 39 14.74 22.55 -11.39
CA ALA A 39 14.21 22.69 -12.74
C ALA A 39 13.53 24.04 -12.96
N GLU A 40 12.66 24.47 -12.04
CA GLU A 40 11.97 25.77 -12.10
C GLU A 40 12.97 26.94 -12.06
N SER A 41 13.99 26.87 -11.19
CA SER A 41 15.03 27.91 -11.10
C SER A 41 15.94 27.98 -12.33
N SER A 42 16.02 26.91 -13.13
CA SER A 42 16.76 26.91 -14.40
C SER A 42 16.06 27.69 -15.52
N GLY A 43 14.72 27.82 -15.45
CA GLY A 43 13.90 28.49 -16.47
C GLY A 43 13.83 27.77 -17.83
N ASP A 44 14.43 26.58 -17.95
CA ASP A 44 14.45 25.78 -19.18
C ASP A 44 13.19 24.90 -19.26
N GLY A 45 12.33 25.18 -20.25
CA GLY A 45 11.05 24.48 -20.43
C GLY A 45 11.21 22.97 -20.64
N ASP A 46 12.29 22.52 -21.26
CA ASP A 46 12.52 21.09 -21.50
C ASP A 46 12.94 20.37 -20.21
N ARG A 47 13.73 21.03 -19.35
CA ARG A 47 14.11 20.49 -18.03
C ARG A 47 12.93 20.41 -17.08
N ILE A 48 12.07 21.43 -17.10
CA ILE A 48 10.83 21.47 -16.32
C ILE A 48 9.94 20.29 -16.72
N ARG A 49 9.69 20.09 -18.03
CA ARG A 49 8.92 18.95 -18.52
C ARG A 49 9.53 17.61 -18.10
N GLN A 50 10.84 17.42 -18.32
CA GLN A 50 11.51 16.17 -17.92
C GLN A 50 11.42 15.89 -16.41
N ALA A 51 11.53 16.92 -15.56
CA ALA A 51 11.45 16.76 -14.11
C ALA A 51 10.03 16.39 -13.67
N TYR A 52 9.01 17.06 -14.21
CA TYR A 52 7.61 16.75 -13.91
C TYR A 52 7.16 15.42 -14.51
N ASP A 53 7.58 15.06 -15.73
CA ASP A 53 7.27 13.76 -16.32
C ASP A 53 7.88 12.62 -15.50
N ALA A 54 9.12 12.79 -15.02
CA ALA A 54 9.75 11.83 -14.12
C ALA A 54 9.00 11.74 -12.77
N LEU A 55 8.57 12.88 -12.22
CA LEU A 55 7.81 12.94 -10.97
C LEU A 55 6.44 12.26 -11.12
N LEU A 56 5.72 12.52 -12.21
CA LEU A 56 4.40 11.97 -12.49
C LEU A 56 4.46 10.49 -12.86
N ARG A 57 5.57 9.99 -13.41
CA ARG A 57 5.79 8.54 -13.53
C ARG A 57 5.84 7.85 -12.16
N GLN A 58 6.46 8.50 -11.17
CA GLN A 58 6.54 7.95 -9.81
C GLN A 58 5.24 8.17 -9.01
N TYR A 59 4.61 9.34 -9.21
CA TYR A 59 3.38 9.78 -8.54
C TYR A 59 2.32 10.24 -9.55
N PRO A 60 1.63 9.30 -10.24
CA PRO A 60 0.72 9.64 -11.34
C PRO A 60 -0.44 10.54 -10.95
N ASN A 61 -0.92 10.43 -9.71
CA ASN A 61 -2.15 11.07 -9.26
C ASN A 61 -1.92 12.32 -8.40
N THR A 62 -0.72 12.90 -8.43
CA THR A 62 -0.41 14.12 -7.68
C THR A 62 -0.97 15.35 -8.40
N GLY A 63 -2.19 15.75 -8.04
CA GLY A 63 -2.90 16.85 -8.69
C GLY A 63 -2.14 18.18 -8.68
N SER A 64 -1.42 18.51 -7.60
CA SER A 64 -0.62 19.75 -7.51
C SER A 64 0.53 19.78 -8.52
N ALA A 65 1.20 18.65 -8.75
CA ALA A 65 2.26 18.53 -9.74
C ALA A 65 1.70 18.61 -11.18
N GLN A 66 0.55 17.99 -11.43
CA GLN A 66 -0.15 18.08 -12.71
C GLN A 66 -0.55 19.52 -13.03
N ILE A 67 -1.13 20.25 -12.07
CA ILE A 67 -1.51 21.66 -12.24
C ILE A 67 -0.26 22.53 -12.50
N ALA A 68 0.83 22.31 -11.78
CA ALA A 68 2.06 23.07 -11.99
C ALA A 68 2.65 22.83 -13.40
N LEU A 69 2.71 21.57 -13.84
CA LEU A 69 3.12 21.24 -15.21
C LEU A 69 2.21 21.90 -16.26
N LEU A 70 0.90 21.88 -16.04
CA LEU A 70 -0.07 22.54 -16.93
C LEU A 70 0.14 24.05 -16.97
N ASN A 71 0.39 24.70 -15.83
CA ASN A 71 0.69 26.14 -15.78
C ASN A 71 1.98 26.50 -16.54
N HIS A 72 2.99 25.62 -16.55
CA HIS A 72 4.23 25.85 -17.29
C HIS A 72 4.12 25.56 -18.79
N THR A 73 3.21 24.67 -19.19
CA THR A 73 3.01 24.27 -20.60
C THR A 73 1.97 25.13 -21.33
N LEU A 74 0.92 25.55 -20.62
CA LEU A 74 -0.14 26.41 -21.13
C LEU A 74 0.32 27.88 -21.11
N ASN A 75 0.97 28.31 -22.20
CA ASN A 75 1.30 29.71 -22.41
C ASN A 75 -0.01 30.52 -22.62
N PRO A 76 -0.23 31.69 -21.98
CA PRO A 76 -1.51 32.42 -22.02
C PRO A 76 -2.00 32.84 -23.42
N CYS A 77 -1.13 32.82 -24.44
CA CYS A 77 -1.42 33.40 -25.74
C CYS A 77 -1.42 32.42 -26.93
N LEU A 78 -1.16 31.11 -26.77
CA LEU A 78 -0.78 30.29 -27.94
C LEU A 78 -1.24 28.82 -28.04
N SER A 79 -2.09 28.24 -27.18
CA SER A 79 -2.55 26.85 -27.41
C SER A 79 -4.03 26.62 -27.10
N ILE A 80 -4.88 27.01 -28.05
CA ILE A 80 -6.32 26.67 -28.05
C ILE A 80 -6.59 25.36 -28.84
N ALA A 81 -5.57 24.76 -29.45
CA ALA A 81 -5.73 23.64 -30.39
C ALA A 81 -4.97 22.36 -30.05
N MET A 82 -3.88 22.41 -29.27
CA MET A 82 -3.14 21.19 -28.89
C MET A 82 -3.47 20.83 -27.44
N ASP A 83 -3.88 19.57 -27.27
CA ASP A 83 -3.88 18.79 -26.02
C ASP A 83 -5.15 18.79 -25.15
N THR A 84 -6.33 19.08 -25.70
CA THR A 84 -7.58 18.80 -24.96
C THR A 84 -7.76 17.32 -24.63
N GLU A 85 -7.30 16.40 -25.48
CA GLU A 85 -7.39 14.95 -25.20
C GLU A 85 -6.39 14.47 -24.15
N GLU A 86 -5.17 14.99 -24.14
CA GLU A 86 -4.15 14.62 -23.16
C GLU A 86 -4.54 15.12 -21.76
N VAL A 87 -5.00 16.37 -21.66
CA VAL A 87 -5.54 16.94 -20.42
C VAL A 87 -6.81 16.21 -19.97
N LEU A 88 -7.71 15.85 -20.89
CA LEU A 88 -8.89 15.03 -20.56
C LEU A 88 -8.53 13.61 -20.12
N GLY A 89 -7.45 13.03 -20.65
CA GLY A 89 -6.90 11.74 -20.21
C GLY A 89 -6.43 11.80 -18.75
N ILE A 90 -5.66 12.83 -18.41
CA ILE A 90 -5.17 13.08 -17.04
C ILE A 90 -6.36 13.32 -16.09
N LEU A 91 -7.38 14.08 -16.52
CA LEU A 91 -8.57 14.38 -15.70
C LEU A 91 -9.44 13.15 -15.41
N ARG A 92 -9.67 12.28 -16.40
CA ARG A 92 -10.52 11.08 -16.23
C ARG A 92 -9.99 10.09 -15.19
N GLY A 93 -8.67 10.08 -14.96
CA GLY A 93 -8.01 9.24 -13.96
C GLY A 93 -7.81 9.89 -12.59
N SER A 94 -7.81 11.23 -12.52
CA SER A 94 -7.41 11.97 -11.32
C SER A 94 -8.58 12.22 -10.35
N PRO A 95 -8.44 11.83 -9.07
CA PRO A 95 -9.43 12.17 -8.03
C PRO A 95 -9.23 13.59 -7.45
N SER A 96 -8.32 14.41 -7.99
CA SER A 96 -8.00 15.72 -7.42
C SER A 96 -9.02 16.80 -7.78
N VAL A 97 -9.70 17.34 -6.76
CA VAL A 97 -10.63 18.48 -6.86
C VAL A 97 -9.97 19.74 -7.41
N ASP A 98 -8.73 19.98 -7.01
CA ASP A 98 -7.97 21.17 -7.40
C ASP A 98 -7.70 21.15 -8.91
N LEU A 99 -7.47 19.96 -9.49
CA LEU A 99 -7.25 19.78 -10.93
C LEU A 99 -8.53 20.02 -11.73
N TRP A 100 -9.67 19.50 -11.26
CA TRP A 100 -10.98 19.76 -11.86
C TRP A 100 -11.33 21.24 -11.81
N SER A 101 -11.01 21.93 -10.70
CA SER A 101 -11.18 23.39 -10.57
C SER A 101 -10.36 24.15 -11.60
N PHE A 102 -9.08 23.78 -11.75
CA PHE A 102 -8.18 24.36 -12.73
C PHE A 102 -8.72 24.21 -14.16
N TYR A 103 -9.16 23.00 -14.52
CA TYR A 103 -9.75 22.75 -15.84
C TYR A 103 -11.00 23.60 -16.10
N LEU A 104 -11.89 23.75 -15.11
CA LEU A 104 -13.06 24.62 -15.25
C LEU A 104 -12.69 26.09 -15.43
N ASN A 105 -11.68 26.59 -14.72
CA ASN A 105 -11.19 27.95 -14.87
C ASN A 105 -10.62 28.19 -16.28
N VAL A 106 -9.83 27.23 -16.79
CA VAL A 106 -9.32 27.28 -18.18
C VAL A 106 -10.48 27.32 -19.18
N LEU A 107 -11.51 26.50 -19.00
CA LEU A 107 -12.71 26.51 -19.86
C LEU A 107 -13.50 27.82 -19.80
N GLN A 108 -13.51 28.52 -18.66
CA GLN A 108 -14.17 29.82 -18.54
C GLN A 108 -13.44 30.90 -19.34
N VAL A 109 -12.12 30.98 -19.21
CA VAL A 109 -11.29 31.97 -19.92
C VAL A 109 -11.45 31.79 -21.44
N VAL A 110 -11.37 30.56 -21.93
CA VAL A 110 -11.59 30.23 -23.35
C VAL A 110 -13.01 30.56 -23.81
N GLY A 111 -14.01 30.36 -22.95
CA GLY A 111 -15.41 30.67 -23.25
C GLY A 111 -15.72 32.17 -23.37
N THR A 112 -14.94 33.03 -22.70
CA THR A 112 -15.13 34.48 -22.70
C THR A 112 -14.46 35.21 -23.87
N GLU A 113 -13.51 34.58 -24.56
CA GLU A 113 -12.81 35.17 -25.71
C GLU A 113 -13.61 35.14 -27.02
N VAL A 114 -14.82 34.58 -27.04
CA VAL A 114 -15.73 34.65 -28.20
C VAL A 114 -16.64 35.88 -28.03
N PRO A 115 -16.43 36.98 -28.79
CA PRO A 115 -17.33 38.11 -28.73
C PRO A 115 -18.68 37.67 -29.31
N SER A 116 -19.70 37.66 -28.46
CA SER A 116 -21.09 37.66 -28.92
C SER A 116 -21.37 39.00 -29.60
N GLN A 117 -21.39 38.96 -30.94
CA GLN A 117 -21.68 40.03 -31.89
C GLN A 117 -20.56 41.07 -32.13
N PRO A 118 -20.32 41.46 -33.40
CA PRO A 118 -19.39 42.54 -33.71
C PRO A 118 -20.07 43.86 -33.37
N ASN A 119 -19.72 44.47 -32.23
CA ASN A 119 -19.96 45.90 -32.05
C ASN A 119 -19.09 46.66 -33.06
N THR A 120 -19.74 47.13 -34.12
CA THR A 120 -19.18 48.04 -35.11
C THR A 120 -18.75 49.33 -34.41
N THR A 121 -17.47 49.45 -34.05
CA THR A 121 -16.81 50.76 -33.89
C THR A 121 -15.29 50.73 -33.73
N LYS A 122 -14.61 49.57 -33.71
CA LYS A 122 -13.14 49.51 -33.66
C LYS A 122 -12.48 48.64 -34.74
N ALA A 123 -13.07 48.56 -35.93
CA ALA A 123 -12.51 47.86 -37.09
C ALA A 123 -11.99 48.82 -38.17
N ALA A 124 -11.21 49.84 -37.77
CA ALA A 124 -10.67 50.83 -38.71
C ALA A 124 -9.13 50.93 -38.77
N ALA A 125 -8.37 50.05 -38.09
CA ALA A 125 -6.92 50.23 -37.99
C ALA A 125 -6.03 49.01 -38.31
N LEU A 126 -6.55 47.88 -38.83
CA LEU A 126 -5.69 46.82 -39.37
C LEU A 126 -6.25 46.24 -40.68
N GLY A 127 -5.35 45.99 -41.63
CA GLY A 127 -5.62 45.64 -43.02
C GLY A 127 -6.54 44.43 -43.21
N LYS A 128 -7.47 44.56 -44.16
CA LYS A 128 -8.53 43.62 -44.53
C LYS A 128 -8.04 42.40 -45.36
N GLY A 129 -6.92 41.80 -45.01
CA GLY A 129 -6.36 40.63 -45.71
C GLY A 129 -6.52 39.31 -44.96
N ASP A 130 -6.02 39.24 -43.72
CA ASP A 130 -5.77 37.96 -43.04
C ASP A 130 -6.76 37.59 -41.93
N ALA A 131 -7.59 38.53 -41.46
CA ALA A 131 -8.56 38.25 -40.40
C ALA A 131 -9.74 37.38 -40.89
N ARG A 132 -10.15 37.51 -42.16
CA ARG A 132 -11.30 36.80 -42.72
C ARG A 132 -11.02 35.32 -42.99
N THR A 133 -9.78 34.96 -43.29
CA THR A 133 -9.34 33.58 -43.56
C THR A 133 -9.11 32.77 -42.28
N HIS A 134 -8.67 33.40 -41.19
CA HIS A 134 -8.55 32.76 -39.88
C HIS A 134 -9.93 32.55 -39.21
N GLU A 135 -10.81 33.55 -39.29
CA GLU A 135 -12.15 33.51 -38.68
C GLU A 135 -13.09 32.51 -39.38
N SER A 136 -12.94 32.30 -40.70
CA SER A 136 -13.70 31.31 -41.47
C SER A 136 -13.22 29.87 -41.30
N LYS A 137 -11.92 29.65 -41.03
CA LYS A 137 -11.36 28.32 -40.71
C LYS A 137 -11.68 27.87 -39.27
N CYS A 138 -11.71 28.79 -38.31
CA CYS A 138 -11.95 28.46 -36.91
C CYS A 138 -13.44 28.37 -36.54
N ARG A 139 -14.34 29.01 -37.31
CA ARG A 139 -15.80 29.01 -37.04
C ARG A 139 -16.44 27.61 -36.92
N PRO A 140 -16.23 26.67 -37.88
CA PRO A 140 -16.77 25.32 -37.78
C PRO A 140 -16.22 24.58 -36.55
N TYR A 141 -14.97 24.87 -36.18
CA TYR A 141 -14.29 24.29 -35.02
C TYR A 141 -14.91 24.80 -33.71
N HIS A 142 -15.10 26.11 -33.57
CA HIS A 142 -15.77 26.75 -32.43
C HIS A 142 -17.24 26.35 -32.30
N GLU A 143 -17.95 26.11 -33.40
CA GLU A 143 -19.34 25.64 -33.42
C GLU A 143 -19.45 24.16 -33.03
N SER A 144 -18.51 23.32 -33.48
CA SER A 144 -18.38 21.90 -33.07
C SER A 144 -17.94 21.76 -31.60
N LEU A 145 -17.11 22.69 -31.11
CA LEU A 145 -16.73 22.81 -29.71
C LEU A 145 -17.93 23.31 -28.92
N ARG A 146 -18.70 24.31 -29.35
CA ARG A 146 -19.91 24.78 -28.65
C ARG A 146 -20.95 23.68 -28.48
N THR A 147 -21.22 22.89 -29.53
CA THR A 147 -22.19 21.78 -29.51
C THR A 147 -21.68 20.58 -28.71
N ARG A 148 -20.37 20.29 -28.73
CA ARG A 148 -19.76 19.34 -27.80
C ARG A 148 -19.70 19.88 -26.37
N HIS A 149 -19.51 21.18 -26.15
CA HIS A 149 -19.43 21.85 -24.85
C HIS A 149 -20.79 22.04 -24.18
N THR A 150 -21.91 22.09 -24.91
CA THR A 150 -23.25 22.04 -24.30
C THR A 150 -23.58 20.62 -23.83
N HIS A 151 -23.27 19.58 -24.62
CA HIS A 151 -23.38 18.18 -24.19
C HIS A 151 -22.41 17.82 -23.06
N VAL A 152 -21.16 18.33 -23.14
CA VAL A 152 -20.17 18.21 -22.08
C VAL A 152 -20.63 19.02 -20.87
N ARG A 153 -21.08 20.26 -20.93
CA ARG A 153 -21.58 21.00 -19.73
C ARG A 153 -22.75 20.31 -19.03
N CYS A 154 -23.65 19.63 -19.75
CA CYS A 154 -24.72 18.82 -19.13
C CYS A 154 -24.20 17.50 -18.52
N GLY A 155 -23.28 16.80 -19.19
CA GLY A 155 -22.61 15.61 -18.62
C GLY A 155 -21.56 15.93 -17.53
N THR A 156 -20.98 17.13 -17.61
CA THR A 156 -20.00 17.70 -16.69
C THR A 156 -20.71 18.28 -15.49
N LEU A 157 -21.98 18.67 -15.56
CA LEU A 157 -22.78 18.89 -14.35
C LEU A 157 -22.92 17.59 -13.55
N GLY A 158 -23.15 16.45 -14.21
CA GLY A 158 -23.10 15.13 -13.56
C GLY A 158 -21.71 14.79 -13.00
N MET A 159 -20.62 15.09 -13.71
CA MET A 159 -19.25 14.91 -13.20
C MET A 159 -18.83 15.95 -12.17
N ILE A 160 -19.32 17.19 -12.22
CA ILE A 160 -19.15 18.26 -11.22
C ILE A 160 -19.94 17.89 -9.98
N LEU A 161 -21.12 17.27 -10.13
CA LEU A 161 -21.87 16.68 -9.04
C LEU A 161 -21.12 15.49 -8.44
N THR A 162 -20.51 14.65 -9.28
CA THR A 162 -19.68 13.52 -8.84
C THR A 162 -18.41 14.01 -8.14
N VAL A 163 -17.75 15.05 -8.66
CA VAL A 163 -16.56 15.68 -8.07
C VAL A 163 -16.92 16.46 -6.79
N ALA A 164 -18.07 17.16 -6.75
CA ALA A 164 -18.59 17.81 -5.54
C ALA A 164 -18.99 16.78 -4.46
N LEU A 165 -19.60 15.64 -4.87
CA LEU A 165 -19.82 14.46 -4.03
C LEU A 165 -18.51 13.86 -3.49
N GLN A 166 -17.38 14.15 -4.13
CA GLN A 166 -16.05 13.57 -3.87
C GLN A 166 -15.07 14.52 -3.13
N SER A 167 -15.39 15.82 -3.01
CA SER A 167 -14.41 16.86 -2.65
C SER A 167 -14.26 17.16 -1.15
N GLY A 168 -15.29 16.89 -0.34
CA GLY A 168 -15.38 17.45 1.01
C GLY A 168 -15.41 19.00 1.01
N PRO A 169 -15.21 19.64 2.17
CA PRO A 169 -15.25 21.07 2.44
C PRO A 169 -15.07 22.13 1.34
N ASN A 170 -13.97 22.11 0.60
CA ASN A 170 -13.36 23.34 0.08
C ASN A 170 -13.82 23.72 -1.35
N THR A 171 -15.13 23.74 -1.62
CA THR A 171 -15.66 23.97 -2.99
C THR A 171 -16.30 25.34 -3.22
N SER A 172 -15.86 26.39 -2.53
CA SER A 172 -16.44 27.74 -2.68
C SER A 172 -16.33 28.33 -4.10
N SER A 173 -15.33 27.90 -4.88
CA SER A 173 -15.10 28.35 -6.26
C SER A 173 -15.94 27.64 -7.32
N PHE A 174 -16.43 26.43 -7.07
CA PHE A 174 -17.12 25.61 -8.09
C PHE A 174 -18.48 26.16 -8.50
N PHE A 175 -19.22 26.76 -7.57
CA PHE A 175 -20.56 27.31 -7.85
C PHE A 175 -20.52 28.75 -8.40
N ALA A 176 -19.37 29.42 -8.37
CA ALA A 176 -19.18 30.69 -9.07
C ALA A 176 -19.27 30.55 -10.61
N VAL A 177 -19.22 29.30 -11.12
CA VAL A 177 -19.27 28.94 -12.54
C VAL A 177 -20.69 28.83 -13.10
N LEU A 178 -21.72 28.76 -12.24
CA LEU A 178 -23.10 28.80 -12.72
C LEU A 178 -23.38 30.17 -13.37
N PRO A 179 -24.01 30.21 -14.57
CA PRO A 179 -24.30 31.45 -15.25
C PRO A 179 -25.18 32.35 -14.37
N LYS A 180 -24.62 33.44 -13.85
CA LYS A 180 -25.32 34.47 -13.08
C LYS A 180 -26.25 35.34 -13.93
N THR A 181 -26.32 35.10 -15.25
CA THR A 181 -27.05 35.92 -16.20
C THR A 181 -28.45 35.34 -16.48
N THR A 182 -29.47 36.15 -16.17
CA THR A 182 -30.91 35.92 -16.33
C THR A 182 -31.42 35.90 -17.79
N SER A 183 -30.56 35.70 -18.79
CA SER A 183 -30.96 35.73 -20.21
C SER A 183 -31.03 34.33 -20.83
N GLY A 184 -32.27 33.82 -20.92
CA GLY A 184 -32.77 33.03 -22.06
C GLY A 184 -32.89 31.51 -21.88
N THR A 185 -34.14 31.02 -21.97
CA THR A 185 -34.69 29.64 -22.07
C THR A 185 -35.05 28.92 -20.75
N VAL A 186 -36.28 28.40 -20.68
CA VAL A 186 -36.85 27.55 -19.58
C VAL A 186 -35.91 26.39 -19.25
N GLN A 187 -35.20 25.85 -20.25
CA GLN A 187 -34.22 24.79 -20.09
C GLN A 187 -33.04 25.18 -19.19
N LYS A 188 -32.55 26.44 -19.24
CA LYS A 188 -31.46 26.89 -18.35
C LYS A 188 -31.91 27.01 -16.90
N ILE A 189 -33.13 27.52 -16.67
CA ILE A 189 -33.71 27.66 -15.32
C ILE A 189 -33.88 26.27 -14.70
N GLN A 190 -34.41 25.32 -15.48
CA GLN A 190 -34.58 23.93 -15.03
C GLN A 190 -33.23 23.27 -14.72
N ALA A 191 -32.21 23.46 -15.56
CA ALA A 191 -30.87 22.91 -15.31
C ALA A 191 -30.21 23.51 -14.05
N ILE A 192 -30.40 24.80 -13.77
CA ILE A 192 -29.89 25.44 -12.55
C ILE A 192 -30.62 24.89 -11.32
N ARG A 193 -31.95 24.77 -11.38
CA ARG A 193 -32.77 24.20 -10.29
C ARG A 193 -32.37 22.76 -9.98
N GLU A 194 -32.18 21.92 -11.00
CA GLU A 194 -31.71 20.54 -10.83
C GLU A 194 -30.31 20.49 -10.20
N ALA A 195 -29.37 21.31 -10.67
CA ALA A 195 -28.03 21.37 -10.11
C ALA A 195 -28.01 21.81 -8.64
N GLN A 196 -28.80 22.83 -8.28
CA GLN A 196 -28.91 23.29 -6.89
C GLN A 196 -29.63 22.28 -5.99
N ALA A 197 -30.71 21.66 -6.49
CA ALA A 197 -31.44 20.62 -5.76
C ALA A 197 -30.56 19.41 -5.45
N GLU A 198 -29.66 19.04 -6.36
CA GLU A 198 -28.67 18.00 -6.13
C GLU A 198 -27.54 18.46 -5.19
N ALA A 199 -27.00 19.68 -5.35
CA ALA A 199 -25.92 20.20 -4.52
C ALA A 199 -26.27 20.23 -3.02
N VAL A 200 -27.52 20.58 -2.70
CA VAL A 200 -28.04 20.65 -1.32
C VAL A 200 -28.11 19.28 -0.64
N LYS A 201 -28.10 18.18 -1.41
CA LYS A 201 -28.08 16.82 -0.89
C LYS A 201 -26.66 16.34 -0.57
N ILE A 202 -25.62 17.14 -0.82
CA ILE A 202 -24.22 16.73 -0.67
C ILE A 202 -23.62 17.36 0.60
N PRO A 203 -22.85 16.60 1.42
CA PRO A 203 -22.21 17.13 2.63
C PRO A 203 -21.01 18.03 2.28
N LEU A 204 -21.28 19.26 1.83
CA LEU A 204 -20.30 20.32 1.53
C LEU A 204 -20.12 21.26 2.73
N ASP A 205 -18.99 22.00 2.83
CA ASP A 205 -18.84 22.96 3.94
C ASP A 205 -19.73 24.19 3.79
N ASN A 206 -19.89 24.70 2.57
CA ASN A 206 -20.72 25.86 2.27
C ASN A 206 -22.21 25.51 2.11
N LEU A 207 -22.64 24.34 2.60
CA LEU A 207 -24.00 23.82 2.42
C LEU A 207 -25.09 24.77 2.96
N GLU A 208 -24.82 25.49 4.05
CA GLU A 208 -25.75 26.47 4.62
C GLU A 208 -25.92 27.70 3.71
N GLN A 209 -24.85 28.15 3.06
CA GLN A 209 -24.89 29.25 2.09
C GLN A 209 -25.66 28.83 0.83
N LEU A 210 -25.39 27.63 0.30
CA LEU A 210 -26.10 27.09 -0.87
C LEU A 210 -27.61 26.93 -0.62
N TRP A 211 -27.99 26.54 0.60
CA TRP A 211 -29.40 26.44 0.98
C TRP A 211 -30.09 27.80 1.07
N ALA A 212 -29.40 28.83 1.58
CA ALA A 212 -29.91 30.19 1.58
C ALA A 212 -30.08 30.74 0.15
N GLU A 213 -29.11 30.49 -0.72
CA GLU A 213 -29.17 30.88 -2.14
C GLU A 213 -30.31 30.18 -2.89
N LEU A 214 -30.52 28.87 -2.67
CA LEU A 214 -31.65 28.12 -3.23
C LEU A 214 -32.99 28.75 -2.80
N LYS A 215 -33.15 29.04 -1.51
CA LYS A 215 -34.38 29.68 -0.99
C LYS A 215 -34.64 31.03 -1.64
N CYS A 216 -33.62 31.87 -1.75
CA CYS A 216 -33.74 33.16 -2.42
C CYS A 216 -34.07 33.00 -3.91
N TYR A 217 -33.45 32.03 -4.60
CA TYR A 217 -33.66 31.76 -6.02
C TYR A 217 -35.07 31.23 -6.32
N GLU A 218 -35.56 30.25 -5.55
CA GLU A 218 -36.90 29.70 -5.75
C GLU A 218 -38.00 30.71 -5.43
N ASN A 219 -37.84 31.49 -4.35
CA ASN A 219 -38.77 32.57 -4.02
C ASN A 219 -38.77 33.69 -5.07
N PHE A 220 -37.64 33.92 -5.75
CA PHE A 220 -37.52 34.87 -6.85
C PHE A 220 -38.20 34.37 -8.13
N LEU A 221 -38.17 33.06 -8.41
CA LEU A 221 -38.82 32.48 -9.59
C LEU A 221 -40.34 32.36 -9.42
N ASP A 222 -40.78 31.68 -8.36
CA ASP A 222 -42.20 31.49 -8.04
C ASP A 222 -42.40 31.18 -6.56
N SER A 223 -42.86 32.19 -5.81
CA SER A 223 -43.11 32.09 -4.37
C SER A 223 -44.15 31.03 -4.00
N ALA A 224 -45.06 30.64 -4.90
CA ALA A 224 -46.13 29.69 -4.59
C ALA A 224 -45.66 28.22 -4.67
N SER A 225 -44.81 27.88 -5.65
CA SER A 225 -44.21 26.54 -5.75
C SER A 225 -42.92 26.38 -4.92
N ALA A 226 -42.24 27.48 -4.58
CA ALA A 226 -41.00 27.49 -3.81
C ALA A 226 -41.12 26.71 -2.49
N GLN A 227 -42.18 26.95 -1.71
CA GLN A 227 -42.36 26.30 -0.40
C GLN A 227 -42.44 24.77 -0.53
N LYS A 228 -43.16 24.25 -1.54
CA LYS A 228 -43.27 22.81 -1.77
C LYS A 228 -41.93 22.18 -2.16
N ILE A 229 -41.14 22.88 -2.99
CA ILE A 229 -39.82 22.41 -3.41
C ILE A 229 -38.85 22.39 -2.22
N ILE A 230 -38.87 23.44 -1.40
CA ILE A 230 -38.04 23.56 -0.18
C ILE A 230 -38.40 22.46 0.81
N ASP A 231 -39.69 22.23 1.08
CA ASP A 231 -40.14 21.20 2.04
C ASP A 231 -39.78 19.79 1.58
N ASN A 232 -39.84 19.52 0.27
CA ASN A 232 -39.41 18.23 -0.30
C ASN A 232 -37.89 17.99 -0.16
N LEU A 233 -37.06 19.04 -0.30
CA LEU A 233 -35.60 18.93 -0.23
C LEU A 233 -35.05 19.01 1.20
N PHE A 234 -35.81 19.58 2.14
CA PHE A 234 -35.37 19.82 3.51
C PHE A 234 -34.89 18.57 4.28
N PRO A 235 -35.57 17.40 4.22
CA PRO A 235 -35.09 16.19 4.90
C PRO A 235 -33.70 15.74 4.40
N ALA A 236 -33.46 15.83 3.08
CA ALA A 236 -32.19 15.48 2.47
C ALA A 236 -31.08 16.47 2.85
N HIS A 237 -31.40 17.78 2.84
CA HIS A 237 -30.50 18.83 3.30
C HIS A 237 -30.09 18.64 4.78
N LYS A 238 -31.06 18.37 5.65
CA LYS A 238 -30.80 18.13 7.09
C LYS A 238 -29.89 16.93 7.30
N ARG A 239 -30.09 15.85 6.54
CA ARG A 239 -29.19 14.69 6.56
C ARG A 239 -27.79 15.07 6.11
N ALA A 240 -27.66 15.80 5.01
CA ALA A 240 -26.36 16.24 4.49
C ALA A 240 -25.58 17.09 5.51
N LEU A 241 -26.25 17.92 6.32
CA LEU A 241 -25.59 18.66 7.42
C LEU A 241 -25.04 17.73 8.52
N VAL A 242 -25.81 16.73 8.95
CA VAL A 242 -25.35 15.76 9.95
C VAL A 242 -24.14 14.98 9.43
N VAL A 243 -24.23 14.49 8.19
CA VAL A 243 -23.14 13.74 7.54
C VAL A 243 -21.91 14.62 7.32
N ARG A 244 -22.08 15.91 7.01
CA ARG A 244 -20.98 16.89 6.92
C ARG A 244 -20.23 17.02 8.24
N ASP A 245 -20.95 17.14 9.35
CA ASP A 245 -20.32 17.33 10.67
C ASP A 245 -19.62 16.05 11.17
N GLU A 246 -20.14 14.87 10.80
CA GLU A 246 -19.44 13.59 10.96
C GLU A 246 -18.19 13.49 10.08
N LEU A 247 -18.32 13.81 8.80
CA LEU A 247 -17.22 13.81 7.83
C LEU A 247 -16.08 14.70 8.31
N ARG A 248 -16.40 15.91 8.82
CA ARG A 248 -15.40 16.86 9.32
C ARG A 248 -14.59 16.24 10.48
N ARG A 249 -15.24 15.51 11.39
CA ARG A 249 -14.55 14.82 12.50
C ARG A 249 -13.63 13.71 12.01
N HIS A 250 -14.03 12.96 10.99
CA HIS A 250 -13.20 11.89 10.43
C HIS A 250 -12.03 12.42 9.58
N VAL A 251 -12.24 13.53 8.87
CA VAL A 251 -11.22 14.14 7.99
C VAL A 251 -10.25 15.03 8.76
N GLN A 252 -10.62 15.50 9.95
CA GLN A 252 -9.76 16.29 10.82
C GLN A 252 -8.48 15.51 11.16
N GLY A 253 -7.33 16.01 10.70
CA GLY A 253 -6.03 15.39 10.93
C GLY A 253 -5.64 14.27 9.96
N LEU A 254 -6.38 14.07 8.85
CA LEU A 254 -5.94 13.23 7.72
C LEU A 254 -5.08 13.98 6.70
N ALA A 255 -5.36 15.26 6.48
CA ALA A 255 -4.66 16.08 5.49
C ALA A 255 -3.38 16.69 6.09
N LYS A 256 -2.25 16.52 5.39
CA LYS A 256 -1.07 17.36 5.62
C LYS A 256 -1.42 18.81 5.26
N ALA A 257 -0.91 19.77 6.04
CA ALA A 257 -1.18 21.18 5.78
C ALA A 257 -0.81 21.52 4.32
N LYS A 258 -1.78 22.00 3.53
CA LYS A 258 -1.57 22.47 2.17
C LYS A 258 -0.75 23.78 2.21
N GLY A 259 0.57 23.66 2.34
CA GLY A 259 1.48 24.74 1.99
C GLY A 259 1.47 24.97 0.47
N SER A 260 2.08 26.06 0.01
CA SER A 260 2.29 26.38 -1.42
C SER A 260 3.20 25.40 -2.19
N GLN A 261 3.48 24.23 -1.61
CA GLN A 261 4.46 23.26 -2.10
C GLN A 261 3.80 21.91 -2.39
N ILE A 262 4.30 21.21 -3.42
CA ILE A 262 3.83 19.88 -3.83
C ILE A 262 3.83 18.92 -2.63
N SER A 263 2.64 18.44 -2.24
CA SER A 263 2.49 17.40 -1.22
C SER A 263 2.81 16.04 -1.83
N LEU A 264 3.82 15.37 -1.30
CA LEU A 264 4.20 14.01 -1.70
C LEU A 264 3.99 13.05 -0.50
N PRO A 265 3.60 11.80 -0.76
CA PRO A 265 3.52 10.77 0.27
C PRO A 265 4.90 10.50 0.88
N ASP A 266 4.95 10.31 2.21
CA ASP A 266 6.20 9.98 2.91
C ASP A 266 6.27 8.46 3.12
N VAL A 267 7.49 7.92 3.12
CA VAL A 267 7.73 6.50 3.43
C VAL A 267 7.48 6.28 4.92
N PRO A 268 6.73 5.23 5.32
CA PRO A 268 6.45 4.97 6.72
C PRO A 268 7.74 4.69 7.49
N THR A 269 7.87 5.35 8.65
CA THR A 269 8.88 5.05 9.65
C THR A 269 8.41 4.00 10.66
N PHE A 270 7.13 3.60 10.55
CA PHE A 270 6.42 2.70 11.48
C PHE A 270 6.37 3.23 12.92
N SER A 271 6.47 4.56 13.06
CA SER A 271 6.33 5.25 14.33
C SER A 271 4.90 5.10 14.89
N ILE A 272 4.72 5.48 16.16
CA ILE A 272 3.39 5.50 16.78
C ILE A 272 2.46 6.47 16.03
N GLU A 273 2.99 7.59 15.53
CA GLU A 273 2.25 8.57 14.74
C GLU A 273 1.76 8.00 13.41
N ASP A 274 2.62 7.25 12.71
CA ASP A 274 2.26 6.54 11.48
C ASP A 274 1.10 5.56 11.71
N ARG A 275 1.16 4.78 12.80
CA ARG A 275 0.10 3.84 13.16
C ARG A 275 -1.21 4.55 13.50
N GLN A 276 -1.14 5.68 14.19
CA GLN A 276 -2.32 6.50 14.47
C GLN A 276 -2.92 7.07 13.19
N LEU A 277 -2.10 7.56 12.26
CA LEU A 277 -2.55 8.07 10.96
C LEU A 277 -3.26 6.99 10.15
N VAL A 278 -2.67 5.79 10.06
CA VAL A 278 -3.32 4.63 9.44
C VAL A 278 -4.64 4.31 10.13
N GLY A 279 -4.67 4.30 11.47
CA GLY A 279 -5.89 4.08 12.25
C GLY A 279 -7.01 5.08 11.93
N ARG A 280 -6.68 6.36 11.75
CA ARG A 280 -7.65 7.40 11.34
C ARG A 280 -8.18 7.16 9.93
N TRP A 281 -7.30 6.86 8.96
CA TRP A 281 -7.72 6.53 7.60
C TRP A 281 -8.63 5.29 7.56
N LYS A 282 -8.30 4.24 8.30
CA LYS A 282 -9.15 3.04 8.42
C LYS A 282 -10.52 3.36 8.98
N SER A 283 -10.59 4.19 10.02
CA SER A 283 -11.86 4.63 10.60
C SER A 283 -12.70 5.43 9.60
N TYR A 284 -12.08 6.33 8.84
CA TYR A 284 -12.77 7.08 7.78
C TYR A 284 -13.31 6.17 6.67
N LEU A 285 -12.51 5.24 6.16
CA LEU A 285 -12.91 4.32 5.10
C LEU A 285 -14.06 3.40 5.53
N LYS A 286 -13.99 2.85 6.75
CA LYS A 286 -15.09 2.04 7.32
C LYS A 286 -16.37 2.87 7.54
N TRP A 287 -16.24 4.14 7.92
CA TRP A 287 -17.39 5.04 8.03
C TRP A 287 -18.04 5.29 6.66
N GLU A 288 -17.26 5.49 5.60
CA GLU A 288 -17.78 5.63 4.23
C GLU A 288 -18.52 4.39 3.75
N GLU A 289 -17.99 3.20 4.06
CA GLU A 289 -18.61 1.89 3.79
C GLU A 289 -19.95 1.72 4.52
N GLY A 290 -20.11 2.31 5.71
CA GLY A 290 -21.36 2.31 6.49
C GLY A 290 -22.53 3.07 5.87
N ASN A 291 -22.31 3.70 4.70
CA ASN A 291 -23.29 4.48 3.96
C ASN A 291 -24.06 5.56 4.76
N PRO A 292 -23.39 6.58 5.33
CA PRO A 292 -24.05 7.63 6.11
C PRO A 292 -25.16 8.40 5.36
N MET A 293 -25.07 8.52 4.02
CA MET A 293 -26.07 9.21 3.19
C MET A 293 -27.33 8.38 2.88
N LEU A 294 -27.32 7.07 3.10
CA LEU A 294 -28.38 6.11 2.74
C LEU A 294 -28.81 6.07 1.26
N ASP A 295 -28.00 6.59 0.33
CA ASP A 295 -28.24 6.42 -1.10
C ASP A 295 -27.38 5.29 -1.66
N GLN A 296 -28.02 4.19 -2.05
CA GLN A 296 -27.35 3.00 -2.56
C GLN A 296 -26.76 3.20 -3.96
N LYS A 297 -27.33 4.10 -4.78
CA LYS A 297 -26.92 4.27 -6.18
C LYS A 297 -25.52 4.88 -6.29
N ILE A 298 -25.19 5.77 -5.37
CA ILE A 298 -23.91 6.50 -5.35
C ILE A 298 -22.87 5.87 -4.42
N LEU A 299 -23.27 4.90 -3.58
CA LEU A 299 -22.40 4.32 -2.54
C LEU A 299 -21.10 3.76 -3.12
N VAL A 300 -21.20 2.92 -4.16
CA VAL A 300 -20.03 2.28 -4.79
C VAL A 300 -19.07 3.34 -5.34
N ALA A 301 -19.59 4.37 -6.01
CA ALA A 301 -18.76 5.44 -6.56
C ALA A 301 -18.10 6.28 -5.46
N ARG A 302 -18.79 6.55 -4.35
CA ARG A 302 -18.27 7.32 -3.22
C ARG A 302 -17.17 6.59 -2.49
N VAL A 303 -17.40 5.31 -2.15
CA VAL A 303 -16.40 4.49 -1.44
C VAL A 303 -15.18 4.23 -2.33
N ALA A 304 -15.37 3.93 -3.62
CA ALA A 304 -14.25 3.81 -4.56
C ALA A 304 -13.40 5.08 -4.61
N HIS A 305 -14.02 6.25 -4.56
CA HIS A 305 -13.29 7.52 -4.54
C HIS A 305 -12.56 7.74 -3.22
N ALA A 306 -13.19 7.45 -2.07
CA ALA A 306 -12.53 7.52 -0.77
C ALA A 306 -11.27 6.64 -0.73
N TYR A 307 -11.35 5.43 -1.28
CA TYR A 307 -10.19 4.56 -1.46
C TYR A 307 -9.14 5.14 -2.40
N ARG A 308 -9.51 5.69 -3.56
CA ARG A 308 -8.57 6.37 -4.48
C ARG A 308 -7.82 7.51 -3.80
N LYS A 309 -8.52 8.31 -2.99
CA LYS A 309 -7.91 9.40 -2.21
C LYS A 309 -6.95 8.85 -1.16
N ALA A 310 -7.36 7.82 -0.43
CA ALA A 310 -6.55 7.21 0.61
C ALA A 310 -5.26 6.60 0.05
N VAL A 311 -5.31 5.90 -1.09
CA VAL A 311 -4.11 5.27 -1.69
C VAL A 311 -3.14 6.28 -2.31
N ILE A 312 -3.58 7.51 -2.59
CA ILE A 312 -2.69 8.58 -3.04
C ILE A 312 -1.91 9.14 -1.86
N GLU A 313 -2.61 9.51 -0.78
CA GLU A 313 -1.98 10.07 0.42
C GLU A 313 -1.14 9.03 1.17
N MET A 314 -1.64 7.80 1.26
CA MET A 314 -1.02 6.67 1.98
C MET A 314 -0.40 5.67 1.00
N ARG A 315 0.23 6.15 -0.08
CA ARG A 315 0.80 5.32 -1.17
C ARG A 315 1.71 4.21 -0.68
N TYR A 316 2.50 4.44 0.37
CA TYR A 316 3.48 3.49 0.89
C TYR A 316 2.95 2.57 2.01
N TYR A 317 1.64 2.56 2.27
CA TYR A 317 1.02 1.74 3.31
C TYR A 317 0.21 0.59 2.70
N PRO A 318 0.77 -0.64 2.66
CA PRO A 318 0.12 -1.79 2.03
C PRO A 318 -1.27 -2.13 2.59
N GLU A 319 -1.51 -1.83 3.87
CA GLU A 319 -2.79 -2.11 4.54
C GLU A 319 -3.98 -1.39 3.90
N ILE A 320 -3.78 -0.15 3.43
CA ILE A 320 -4.85 0.64 2.79
C ILE A 320 -5.17 0.09 1.40
N TRP A 321 -4.13 -0.29 0.64
CA TRP A 321 -4.29 -0.97 -0.65
C TRP A 321 -5.01 -2.30 -0.50
N PHE A 322 -4.68 -3.09 0.53
CA PHE A 322 -5.35 -4.34 0.82
C PHE A 322 -6.83 -4.13 1.18
N MET A 323 -7.15 -3.11 1.99
CA MET A 323 -8.54 -2.75 2.27
C MET A 323 -9.32 -2.40 1.00
N ALA A 324 -8.74 -1.60 0.11
CA ALA A 324 -9.37 -1.25 -1.17
C ALA A 324 -9.68 -2.50 -2.02
N TYR A 325 -8.76 -3.47 -2.03
CA TYR A 325 -8.96 -4.77 -2.66
C TYR A 325 -10.11 -5.55 -2.03
N THR A 326 -10.10 -5.74 -0.71
CA THR A 326 -11.15 -6.50 0.00
C THR A 326 -12.53 -5.90 -0.22
N TRP A 327 -12.61 -4.56 -0.26
CA TRP A 327 -13.86 -3.86 -0.55
C TRP A 327 -14.30 -4.09 -2.01
N CYS A 328 -13.40 -3.94 -2.99
CA CYS A 328 -13.73 -4.19 -4.40
C CYS A 328 -14.19 -5.64 -4.64
N ASP A 329 -13.57 -6.62 -3.96
CA ASP A 329 -13.99 -8.02 -4.01
C ASP A 329 -15.38 -8.21 -3.39
N SER A 330 -15.68 -7.54 -2.27
CA SER A 330 -17.00 -7.59 -1.63
C SER A 330 -18.13 -7.03 -2.50
N VAL A 331 -17.82 -6.07 -3.38
CA VAL A 331 -18.78 -5.47 -4.33
C VAL A 331 -18.86 -6.27 -5.63
N GLY A 332 -17.99 -7.27 -5.83
CA GLY A 332 -17.88 -8.04 -7.06
C GLY A 332 -17.19 -7.29 -8.21
N ASN A 333 -16.52 -6.17 -7.94
CA ASN A 333 -15.77 -5.41 -8.93
C ASN A 333 -14.32 -5.91 -9.04
N ILE A 334 -14.15 -7.09 -9.63
CA ILE A 334 -12.85 -7.76 -9.81
C ILE A 334 -11.89 -6.92 -10.65
N ALA A 335 -12.38 -6.26 -11.71
CA ALA A 335 -11.56 -5.41 -12.57
C ALA A 335 -10.97 -4.21 -11.82
N GLY A 336 -11.79 -3.54 -11.00
CA GLY A 336 -11.33 -2.45 -10.12
C GLY A 336 -10.32 -2.94 -9.09
N ALA A 337 -10.58 -4.10 -8.48
CA ALA A 337 -9.67 -4.74 -7.53
C ALA A 337 -8.28 -4.98 -8.15
N ARG A 338 -8.23 -5.51 -9.38
CA ARG A 338 -6.97 -5.74 -10.11
C ARG A 338 -6.18 -4.45 -10.35
N VAL A 339 -6.85 -3.36 -10.72
CA VAL A 339 -6.19 -2.07 -10.99
C VAL A 339 -5.58 -1.49 -9.71
N PHE A 340 -6.31 -1.53 -8.58
CA PHE A 340 -5.77 -1.10 -7.29
C PHE A 340 -4.54 -1.90 -6.89
N LEU A 341 -4.56 -3.21 -7.09
CA LEU A 341 -3.44 -4.07 -6.73
C LEU A 341 -2.22 -3.90 -7.61
N GLN A 342 -2.41 -3.82 -8.93
CA GLN A 342 -1.30 -3.53 -9.83
C GLN A 342 -0.63 -2.20 -9.47
N SER A 343 -1.44 -1.15 -9.26
CA SER A 343 -0.94 0.17 -8.83
C SER A 343 -0.26 0.12 -7.46
N GLY A 344 -0.75 -0.74 -6.55
CA GLY A 344 -0.21 -0.93 -5.21
C GLY A 344 1.11 -1.71 -5.19
N VAL A 345 1.27 -2.72 -6.04
CA VAL A 345 2.51 -3.48 -6.23
C VAL A 345 3.58 -2.61 -6.91
N GLU A 346 3.20 -1.82 -7.91
CA GLU A 346 4.09 -0.82 -8.52
C GLU A 346 4.56 0.22 -7.49
N ALA A 347 3.71 0.61 -6.55
CA ALA A 347 4.06 1.51 -5.46
C ALA A 347 4.95 0.85 -4.38
N ASN A 348 4.62 -0.39 -4.00
CA ASN A 348 5.22 -1.14 -2.90
C ASN A 348 5.66 -2.54 -3.36
N PRO A 349 6.73 -2.63 -4.16
CA PRO A 349 7.14 -3.91 -4.74
C PRO A 349 7.66 -4.90 -3.68
N GLU A 350 8.14 -4.40 -2.54
CA GLU A 350 8.64 -5.21 -1.41
C GLU A 350 7.52 -5.75 -0.50
N SER A 351 6.25 -5.40 -0.75
CA SER A 351 5.16 -5.79 0.13
C SER A 351 4.72 -7.25 -0.07
N PHE A 352 4.94 -8.09 0.94
CA PHE A 352 4.45 -9.47 0.95
C PHE A 352 2.92 -9.56 0.83
N ALA A 353 2.18 -8.69 1.52
CA ALA A 353 0.73 -8.72 1.54
C ALA A 353 0.11 -8.45 0.17
N LEU A 354 0.63 -7.47 -0.58
CA LEU A 354 0.08 -7.13 -1.89
C LEU A 354 0.45 -8.16 -2.96
N ASN A 355 1.68 -8.67 -2.93
CA ASN A 355 2.13 -9.68 -3.88
C ASN A 355 1.44 -11.04 -3.65
N TYR A 356 1.43 -11.54 -2.41
CA TYR A 356 0.79 -12.83 -2.08
C TYR A 356 -0.73 -12.75 -2.02
N ALA A 357 -1.24 -12.02 -1.02
CA ALA A 357 -2.64 -12.13 -0.59
C ALA A 357 -3.60 -11.40 -1.53
N ALA A 358 -3.08 -10.57 -2.43
CA ALA A 358 -3.91 -9.74 -3.25
C ALA A 358 -3.70 -10.03 -4.73
N TYR A 359 -2.47 -9.97 -5.25
CA TYR A 359 -2.29 -10.12 -6.70
C TYR A 359 -2.23 -11.58 -7.15
N ALA A 360 -1.45 -12.44 -6.47
CA ALA A 360 -1.42 -13.86 -6.79
C ALA A 360 -2.76 -14.55 -6.51
N GLU A 361 -3.36 -14.31 -5.34
CA GLU A 361 -4.67 -14.89 -4.99
C GLU A 361 -5.80 -14.42 -5.91
N LEU A 362 -5.86 -13.13 -6.28
CA LEU A 362 -6.88 -12.63 -7.19
C LEU A 362 -6.74 -13.25 -8.59
N LEU A 363 -5.52 -13.31 -9.13
CA LEU A 363 -5.29 -13.89 -10.44
C LEU A 363 -5.63 -15.39 -10.42
N GLU A 364 -5.22 -16.12 -9.39
CA GLU A 364 -5.59 -17.53 -9.22
C GLU A 364 -7.10 -17.71 -9.11
N LYS A 365 -7.80 -16.86 -8.34
CA LYS A 365 -9.26 -16.86 -8.21
C LYS A 365 -9.96 -16.63 -9.55
N VAL A 366 -9.49 -15.67 -10.34
CA VAL A 366 -10.03 -15.35 -11.68
C VAL A 366 -9.84 -16.53 -12.64
N GLU A 367 -8.68 -17.17 -12.64
CA GLU A 367 -8.43 -18.34 -13.48
C GLU A 367 -9.24 -19.56 -13.00
N CYS A 368 -9.42 -19.73 -11.69
CA CYS A 368 -10.23 -20.82 -11.13
C CYS A 368 -11.72 -20.73 -11.49
N GLN A 369 -12.23 -19.52 -11.76
CA GLN A 369 -13.59 -19.31 -12.26
C GLN A 369 -13.79 -19.82 -13.71
N LYS A 370 -12.71 -20.03 -14.47
CA LYS A 370 -12.78 -20.58 -15.83
C LYS A 370 -12.87 -22.11 -15.79
N ASP A 371 -13.38 -22.67 -16.88
CA ASP A 371 -13.40 -24.12 -17.14
C ASP A 371 -12.01 -24.72 -16.92
N VAL A 372 -11.94 -25.92 -16.31
CA VAL A 372 -10.67 -26.61 -15.96
C VAL A 372 -9.69 -26.68 -17.14
N ASN A 373 -10.20 -26.92 -18.36
CA ASN A 373 -9.38 -27.07 -19.57
C ASN A 373 -8.91 -25.73 -20.16
N LYS A 374 -9.40 -24.59 -19.67
CA LYS A 374 -9.07 -23.23 -20.15
C LYS A 374 -8.31 -22.39 -19.12
N ARG A 375 -7.96 -22.99 -17.97
CA ARG A 375 -7.21 -22.28 -16.92
C ARG A 375 -5.79 -22.06 -17.41
N ASP A 376 -5.37 -20.81 -17.46
CA ASP A 376 -3.99 -20.45 -17.78
C ASP A 376 -3.42 -19.58 -16.66
N PHE A 377 -2.47 -20.15 -15.93
CA PHE A 377 -1.82 -19.51 -14.81
C PHE A 377 -0.55 -18.75 -15.20
N ALA A 378 -0.26 -18.61 -16.50
CA ALA A 378 0.90 -17.88 -17.01
C ALA A 378 0.95 -16.41 -16.51
N GLY A 379 -0.20 -15.81 -16.18
CA GLY A 379 -0.24 -14.46 -15.60
C GLY A 379 0.26 -14.34 -14.16
N VAL A 380 0.29 -15.45 -13.39
CA VAL A 380 0.68 -15.44 -11.97
C VAL A 380 2.19 -15.64 -11.80
N THR A 381 2.81 -16.48 -12.62
CA THR A 381 4.25 -16.71 -12.62
C THR A 381 5.10 -15.42 -12.63
N PRO A 382 4.88 -14.45 -13.54
CA PRO A 382 5.69 -13.22 -13.58
C PRO A 382 5.51 -12.35 -12.33
N VAL A 383 4.40 -12.51 -11.59
CA VAL A 383 4.21 -11.83 -10.30
C VAL A 383 5.22 -12.33 -9.28
N TYR A 384 5.31 -13.65 -9.12
CA TYR A 384 6.27 -14.25 -8.20
C TYR A 384 7.70 -13.99 -8.65
N GLU A 385 8.01 -14.13 -9.94
CA GLU A 385 9.36 -13.89 -10.46
C GLU A 385 9.79 -12.43 -10.30
N SER A 386 8.91 -11.46 -10.58
CA SER A 386 9.21 -10.04 -10.34
C SER A 386 9.36 -9.71 -8.86
N PHE A 387 8.55 -10.31 -8.00
CA PHE A 387 8.65 -10.13 -6.55
C PHE A 387 9.96 -10.69 -5.99
N ILE A 388 10.31 -11.91 -6.36
CA ILE A 388 11.57 -12.56 -6.00
C ILE A 388 12.76 -11.73 -6.48
N ALA A 389 12.73 -11.22 -7.72
CA ALA A 389 13.79 -10.35 -8.25
C ALA A 389 13.96 -9.07 -7.43
N VAL A 390 12.87 -8.45 -6.96
CA VAL A 390 12.92 -7.27 -6.09
C VAL A 390 13.55 -7.62 -4.74
N LEU A 391 13.13 -8.73 -4.11
CA LEU A 391 13.69 -9.18 -2.83
C LEU A 391 15.18 -9.52 -2.95
N ARG A 392 15.58 -10.19 -4.03
CA ARG A 392 16.98 -10.52 -4.33
C ARG A 392 17.83 -9.25 -4.46
N LYS A 393 17.32 -8.22 -5.16
CA LYS A 393 18.01 -6.92 -5.27
C LYS A 393 18.20 -6.27 -3.90
N ASN A 394 17.22 -6.36 -3.01
CA ASN A 394 17.34 -5.82 -1.65
C ASN A 394 18.39 -6.61 -0.84
N LEU A 395 18.40 -7.94 -0.94
CA LEU A 395 19.40 -8.79 -0.31
C LEU A 395 20.82 -8.44 -0.76
N VAL A 396 21.06 -8.38 -2.07
CA VAL A 396 22.38 -7.99 -2.63
C VAL A 396 22.83 -6.64 -2.07
N ARG A 397 21.93 -5.63 -2.05
CA ARG A 397 22.23 -4.31 -1.49
C ARG A 397 22.63 -4.37 -0.01
N VAL A 398 21.88 -5.10 0.82
CA VAL A 398 22.19 -5.19 2.26
C VAL A 398 23.47 -6.00 2.49
N THR A 399 23.72 -7.02 1.69
CA THR A 399 24.98 -7.79 1.73
C THR A 399 26.17 -6.89 1.42
N GLU A 400 26.11 -6.10 0.35
CA GLU A 400 27.16 -5.12 0.01
C GLU A 400 27.38 -4.09 1.14
N LEU A 401 26.32 -3.60 1.76
CA LEU A 401 26.40 -2.69 2.92
C LEU A 401 27.06 -3.36 4.13
N SER A 402 26.77 -4.64 4.37
CA SER A 402 27.37 -5.39 5.49
C SER A 402 28.87 -5.61 5.33
N VAL A 403 29.35 -5.76 4.08
CA VAL A 403 30.76 -5.96 3.75
C VAL A 403 31.53 -4.64 3.75
N THR A 404 30.93 -3.57 3.22
CA THR A 404 31.56 -2.25 3.10
C THR A 404 31.59 -1.48 4.42
N THR A 405 30.69 -1.78 5.36
CA THR A 405 30.63 -1.07 6.65
C THR A 405 31.71 -1.57 7.61
N SER A 406 32.69 -0.71 7.88
CA SER A 406 33.79 -0.95 8.84
C SER A 406 33.40 -0.76 10.31
N LEU A 407 32.21 -0.19 10.60
CA LEU A 407 31.73 0.06 11.96
C LEU A 407 31.14 -1.22 12.59
N PRO A 408 31.72 -1.76 13.69
CA PRO A 408 31.29 -3.05 14.27
C PRO A 408 29.81 -3.10 14.66
N GLY A 409 29.26 -2.03 15.27
CA GLY A 409 27.87 -1.99 15.70
C GLY A 409 26.85 -2.01 14.56
N LEU A 410 27.14 -1.32 13.44
CA LEU A 410 26.29 -1.37 12.25
C LEU A 410 26.44 -2.70 11.51
N ASN A 411 27.65 -3.24 11.44
CA ASN A 411 27.91 -4.53 10.80
C ASN A 411 27.10 -5.66 11.47
N THR A 412 27.10 -5.74 12.80
CA THR A 412 26.28 -6.70 13.55
C THR A 412 24.78 -6.54 13.25
N ARG A 413 24.30 -5.28 13.17
CA ARG A 413 22.90 -5.00 12.82
C ARG A 413 22.55 -5.49 11.42
N TYR A 414 23.40 -5.23 10.42
CA TYR A 414 23.17 -5.72 9.05
C TYR A 414 23.21 -7.23 8.98
N LYS A 415 24.09 -7.90 9.72
CA LYS A 415 24.12 -9.37 9.79
C LYS A 415 22.81 -9.95 10.36
N GLN A 416 22.28 -9.36 11.42
CA GLN A 416 20.98 -9.76 11.98
C GLN A 416 19.83 -9.51 11.00
N GLU A 417 19.85 -8.36 10.32
CA GLU A 417 18.86 -8.02 9.30
C GLU A 417 18.90 -9.00 8.11
N LEU A 418 20.10 -9.40 7.67
CA LEU A 418 20.29 -10.36 6.59
C LEU A 418 19.68 -11.73 6.92
N VAL A 419 19.81 -12.22 8.15
CA VAL A 419 19.17 -13.49 8.56
C VAL A 419 17.65 -13.41 8.39
N GLY A 420 17.03 -12.31 8.86
CA GLY A 420 15.59 -12.09 8.70
C GLY A 420 15.16 -11.96 7.23
N LEU A 421 15.94 -11.24 6.42
CA LEU A 421 15.65 -11.06 4.99
C LEU A 421 15.79 -12.36 4.19
N LYS A 422 16.77 -13.21 4.52
CA LYS A 422 16.92 -14.54 3.89
C LYS A 422 15.71 -15.43 4.18
N LEU A 423 15.22 -15.43 5.42
CA LEU A 423 14.02 -16.18 5.78
C LEU A 423 12.78 -15.66 5.04
N GLN A 424 12.64 -14.35 4.92
CA GLN A 424 11.57 -13.74 4.13
C GLN A 424 11.66 -14.08 2.63
N TYR A 425 12.87 -14.14 2.08
CA TYR A 425 13.13 -14.55 0.70
C TYR A 425 12.80 -16.02 0.46
N ALA A 426 13.24 -16.91 1.36
CA ALA A 426 12.87 -18.32 1.34
C ALA A 426 11.35 -18.51 1.40
N ASN A 427 10.65 -17.72 2.22
CA ASN A 427 9.18 -17.75 2.29
C ASN A 427 8.53 -17.44 0.92
N ALA A 428 9.08 -16.51 0.14
CA ALA A 428 8.58 -16.19 -1.20
C ALA A 428 8.69 -17.36 -2.17
N TRP A 429 9.84 -18.04 -2.17
CA TRP A 429 10.03 -19.28 -2.93
C TRP A 429 9.07 -20.38 -2.48
N ILE A 430 8.86 -20.55 -1.17
CA ILE A 430 7.93 -21.54 -0.63
C ILE A 430 6.49 -21.25 -1.09
N GLN A 431 6.04 -19.99 -1.05
CA GLN A 431 4.70 -19.66 -1.56
C GLN A 431 4.59 -19.87 -3.07
N TYR A 432 5.63 -19.52 -3.84
CA TYR A 432 5.63 -19.74 -5.29
C TYR A 432 5.58 -21.24 -5.64
N MET A 433 6.34 -22.07 -4.92
CA MET A 433 6.31 -23.53 -5.05
C MET A 433 4.93 -24.11 -4.71
N ARG A 434 4.32 -23.67 -3.61
CA ARG A 434 2.97 -24.10 -3.18
C ARG A 434 1.90 -23.73 -4.21
N PHE A 435 1.96 -22.49 -4.71
CA PHE A 435 1.07 -22.03 -5.79
C PHE A 435 1.22 -22.89 -7.05
N SER A 436 2.45 -23.09 -7.51
CA SER A 436 2.73 -23.83 -8.75
C SER A 436 2.26 -25.28 -8.66
N ARG A 437 2.47 -25.92 -7.50
CA ARG A 437 1.92 -27.25 -7.23
C ARG A 437 0.39 -27.27 -7.22
N ARG A 438 -0.25 -26.34 -6.51
CA ARG A 438 -1.71 -26.31 -6.33
C ARG A 438 -2.45 -26.03 -7.65
N SER A 439 -1.88 -25.17 -8.49
CA SER A 439 -2.51 -24.70 -9.73
C SER A 439 -2.17 -25.56 -10.95
N GLN A 440 -0.91 -25.99 -11.08
CA GLN A 440 -0.37 -26.65 -12.28
C GLN A 440 0.13 -28.09 -12.03
N GLY A 441 0.06 -28.57 -10.79
CA GLY A 441 0.43 -29.94 -10.42
C GLY A 441 1.88 -30.13 -9.99
N ARG A 442 2.23 -31.38 -9.64
CA ARG A 442 3.51 -31.75 -9.00
C ARG A 442 4.75 -31.28 -9.76
N MET A 443 4.82 -31.53 -11.07
CA MET A 443 5.99 -31.22 -11.88
C MET A 443 6.29 -29.72 -11.93
N SER A 444 5.26 -28.88 -12.01
CA SER A 444 5.44 -27.42 -11.99
C SER A 444 6.02 -26.93 -10.65
N GLY A 445 5.54 -27.49 -9.54
CA GLY A 445 6.11 -27.23 -8.21
C GLY A 445 7.60 -27.63 -8.12
N LEU A 446 7.98 -28.78 -8.68
CA LEU A 446 9.37 -29.24 -8.71
C LEU A 446 10.29 -28.34 -9.55
N VAL A 447 9.80 -27.82 -10.69
CA VAL A 447 10.55 -26.86 -11.50
C VAL A 447 10.87 -25.59 -10.69
N VAL A 448 9.91 -25.11 -9.90
CA VAL A 448 10.12 -23.95 -9.01
C VAL A 448 11.10 -24.28 -7.88
N PHE A 449 11.00 -25.48 -7.30
CA PHE A 449 11.95 -25.95 -6.28
C PHE A 449 13.38 -25.97 -6.80
N VAL A 450 13.62 -26.56 -7.97
CA VAL A 450 14.97 -26.61 -8.58
C VAL A 450 15.49 -25.18 -8.83
N LYS A 451 14.66 -24.28 -9.38
CA LYS A 451 15.02 -22.87 -9.54
C LYS A 451 15.41 -22.20 -8.23
N ALA A 452 14.73 -22.54 -7.13
CA ALA A 452 15.03 -21.98 -5.80
C ALA A 452 16.37 -22.50 -5.26
N CYS A 453 16.67 -23.79 -5.47
CA CYS A 453 17.93 -24.41 -5.04
C CYS A 453 19.16 -23.86 -5.78
N GLU A 454 18.99 -23.34 -7.00
CA GLU A 454 20.06 -22.70 -7.77
C GLU A 454 20.41 -21.28 -7.27
N ASP A 455 19.61 -20.68 -6.39
CA ASP A 455 19.82 -19.32 -5.89
C ASP A 455 20.67 -19.30 -4.59
N GLU A 456 21.76 -18.54 -4.62
CA GLU A 456 22.73 -18.39 -3.52
C GLU A 456 22.12 -17.92 -2.19
N PHE A 457 21.04 -17.12 -2.22
CA PHE A 457 20.48 -16.55 -0.99
C PHE A 457 19.45 -17.45 -0.31
N VAL A 458 19.07 -18.57 -0.93
CA VAL A 458 18.06 -19.48 -0.41
C VAL A 458 18.66 -20.33 0.71
N GLY A 459 17.97 -20.33 1.86
CA GLY A 459 18.29 -21.17 3.00
C GLY A 459 17.66 -22.56 2.91
N TRP A 460 18.00 -23.41 3.88
CA TRP A 460 17.49 -24.77 3.98
C TRP A 460 15.97 -24.86 4.22
N ASP A 461 15.31 -23.77 4.63
CA ASP A 461 13.86 -23.69 4.84
C ASP A 461 13.06 -24.15 3.60
N VAL A 462 13.59 -23.91 2.39
CA VAL A 462 12.95 -24.33 1.14
C VAL A 462 12.99 -25.84 0.97
N TYR A 463 14.10 -26.50 1.36
CA TYR A 463 14.23 -27.96 1.34
C TYR A 463 13.27 -28.62 2.33
N GLU A 464 13.22 -28.12 3.56
CA GLU A 464 12.26 -28.58 4.57
C GLU A 464 10.83 -28.43 4.05
N ALA A 465 10.46 -27.23 3.56
CA ALA A 465 9.12 -26.98 3.06
C ALA A 465 8.76 -27.87 1.85
N ALA A 466 9.70 -28.15 0.96
CA ALA A 466 9.51 -29.04 -0.18
C ALA A 466 9.33 -30.50 0.26
N ALA A 467 10.17 -30.98 1.17
CA ALA A 467 10.09 -32.33 1.72
C ALA A 467 8.75 -32.56 2.45
N LEU A 468 8.35 -31.62 3.31
CA LEU A 468 7.07 -31.67 4.01
C LEU A 468 5.87 -31.57 3.05
N LEU A 469 6.00 -30.80 1.97
CA LEU A 469 4.97 -30.70 0.94
C LEU A 469 4.80 -32.04 0.20
N GLU A 470 5.89 -32.67 -0.24
CA GLU A 470 5.87 -33.99 -0.87
C GLU A 470 5.31 -35.05 0.08
N TYR A 471 5.76 -35.09 1.34
CA TYR A 471 5.26 -36.04 2.34
C TYR A 471 3.74 -35.96 2.53
N ARG A 472 3.18 -34.74 2.64
CA ARG A 472 1.75 -34.56 2.92
C ARG A 472 0.85 -34.74 1.71
N THR A 473 1.38 -34.61 0.50
CA THR A 473 0.56 -34.57 -0.71
C THR A 473 0.74 -35.79 -1.61
N ASN A 474 1.84 -36.53 -1.48
CA ASN A 474 2.06 -37.77 -2.20
C ASN A 474 1.73 -38.97 -1.30
N VAL A 475 0.65 -39.69 -1.64
CA VAL A 475 0.08 -40.75 -0.79
C VAL A 475 0.91 -42.04 -0.82
N GLU A 476 1.55 -42.36 -1.95
CA GLU A 476 2.24 -43.65 -2.12
C GLU A 476 3.70 -43.58 -1.68
N ASP A 477 4.47 -42.63 -2.23
CA ASP A 477 5.92 -42.54 -2.02
C ASP A 477 6.36 -41.26 -1.27
N GLY A 478 5.42 -40.55 -0.62
CA GLY A 478 5.70 -39.26 0.02
C GLY A 478 6.82 -39.30 1.05
N GLY A 479 6.89 -40.35 1.88
CA GLY A 479 7.97 -40.53 2.86
C GLY A 479 9.34 -40.69 2.21
N ARG A 480 9.45 -41.54 1.18
CA ARG A 480 10.70 -41.78 0.46
C ARG A 480 11.21 -40.52 -0.24
N VAL A 481 10.32 -39.79 -0.93
CA VAL A 481 10.69 -38.55 -1.65
C VAL A 481 11.08 -37.44 -0.68
N ALA A 482 10.41 -37.36 0.48
CA ALA A 482 10.79 -36.39 1.51
C ALA A 482 12.19 -36.66 2.06
N ILE A 483 12.51 -37.93 2.37
CA ILE A 483 13.86 -38.33 2.80
C ILE A 483 14.91 -37.99 1.73
N GLN A 484 14.64 -38.29 0.46
CA GLN A 484 15.54 -37.93 -0.64
C GLN A 484 15.77 -36.42 -0.73
N THR A 485 14.71 -35.61 -0.55
CA THR A 485 14.82 -34.15 -0.54
C THR A 485 15.66 -33.66 0.65
N PHE A 486 15.52 -34.26 1.83
CA PHE A 486 16.34 -33.94 2.99
C PHE A 486 17.81 -34.36 2.82
N GLU A 487 18.08 -35.56 2.31
CA GLU A 487 19.48 -35.98 2.03
C GLU A 487 20.13 -35.09 0.96
N ALA A 488 19.39 -34.65 -0.06
CA ALA A 488 19.91 -33.69 -1.02
C ALA A 488 20.26 -32.34 -0.38
N GLY A 489 19.49 -31.89 0.62
CA GLY A 489 19.82 -30.68 1.37
C GLY A 489 20.97 -30.88 2.36
N MET A 490 21.23 -32.11 2.83
CA MET A 490 22.38 -32.41 3.71
C MET A 490 23.73 -32.17 3.01
N GLU A 491 23.80 -32.30 1.69
CA GLU A 491 25.02 -31.97 0.91
C GLU A 491 25.39 -30.48 1.02
N ALA A 492 24.39 -29.59 1.06
CA ALA A 492 24.59 -28.15 1.11
C ALA A 492 24.56 -27.57 2.54
N PHE A 493 23.71 -28.12 3.42
CA PHE A 493 23.39 -27.55 4.73
C PHE A 493 23.65 -28.51 5.90
N GLY A 494 24.36 -29.62 5.68
CA GLY A 494 24.69 -30.57 6.75
C GLY A 494 25.54 -29.98 7.89
N GLY A 495 26.18 -28.83 7.67
CA GLY A 495 26.89 -28.06 8.70
C GLY A 495 26.03 -27.08 9.50
N ASP A 496 24.71 -27.01 9.28
CA ASP A 496 23.78 -26.21 10.09
C ASP A 496 22.98 -27.11 11.04
N ALA A 497 23.19 -26.95 12.35
CA ALA A 497 22.51 -27.74 13.37
C ALA A 497 20.97 -27.58 13.33
N SER A 498 20.47 -26.42 12.89
CA SER A 498 19.03 -26.15 12.80
C SER A 498 18.37 -26.99 11.70
N TYR A 499 19.07 -27.18 10.58
CA TYR A 499 18.60 -28.02 9.48
C TYR A 499 18.57 -29.50 9.88
N VAL A 500 19.65 -29.97 10.50
CA VAL A 500 19.77 -31.35 11.00
C VAL A 500 18.67 -31.64 12.03
N LEU A 501 18.40 -30.68 12.93
CA LEU A 501 17.31 -30.79 13.90
C LEU A 501 15.95 -30.94 13.23
N SER A 502 15.66 -30.14 12.18
CA SER A 502 14.42 -30.25 11.41
C SER A 502 14.30 -31.63 10.75
N TYR A 503 15.37 -32.12 10.12
CA TYR A 503 15.37 -33.43 9.48
C TYR A 503 15.21 -34.58 10.48
N LEU A 504 15.94 -34.55 11.60
CA LEU A 504 15.81 -35.53 12.69
C LEU A 504 14.39 -35.55 13.24
N SER A 505 13.81 -34.37 13.52
CA SER A 505 12.43 -34.22 13.98
C SER A 505 11.43 -34.81 12.98
N PHE A 506 11.68 -34.64 11.69
CA PHE A 506 10.87 -35.24 10.64
C PHE A 506 10.95 -36.78 10.65
N LEU A 507 12.16 -37.36 10.71
CA LEU A 507 12.37 -38.82 10.75
C LEU A 507 11.69 -39.47 11.97
N LEU A 508 11.82 -38.84 13.14
CA LEU A 508 11.16 -39.26 14.38
C LEU A 508 9.63 -39.21 14.23
N ARG A 509 9.09 -38.14 13.62
CA ARG A 509 7.66 -37.98 13.39
C ARG A 509 7.07 -39.02 12.42
N ILE A 510 7.83 -39.46 11.41
CA ILE A 510 7.41 -40.54 10.50
C ILE A 510 7.71 -41.94 11.03
N ASN A 511 8.23 -42.04 12.26
CA ASN A 511 8.59 -43.26 12.95
C ASN A 511 9.64 -44.13 12.23
N LEU A 512 10.61 -43.49 11.57
CA LEU A 512 11.77 -44.18 10.99
C LEU A 512 12.95 -44.12 11.96
N GLN A 513 12.86 -44.89 13.05
CA GLN A 513 13.80 -44.86 14.17
C GLN A 513 15.24 -45.24 13.78
N GLU A 514 15.41 -46.23 12.90
CA GLU A 514 16.74 -46.65 12.43
C GLU A 514 17.43 -45.53 11.64
N ASN A 515 16.71 -44.90 10.71
CA ASN A 515 17.22 -43.77 9.94
C ASN A 515 17.50 -42.55 10.82
N ALA A 516 16.63 -42.28 11.81
CA ALA A 516 16.82 -41.19 12.77
C ALA A 516 18.09 -41.41 13.61
N ARG A 517 18.32 -42.64 14.07
CA ARG A 517 19.53 -43.04 14.80
C ARG A 517 20.78 -42.91 13.94
N GLU A 518 20.73 -43.38 12.69
CA GLU A 518 21.86 -43.27 11.76
C GLU A 518 22.22 -41.81 11.50
N LEU A 519 21.22 -40.95 11.24
CA LEU A 519 21.43 -39.51 11.08
C LEU A 519 22.05 -38.88 12.34
N PHE A 520 21.50 -39.21 13.51
CA PHE A 520 21.99 -38.70 14.79
C PHE A 520 23.46 -39.06 15.01
N GLU A 521 23.82 -40.34 14.91
CA GLU A 521 25.20 -40.80 15.12
C GLU A 521 26.17 -40.25 14.06
N ARG A 522 25.70 -40.08 12.81
CA ARG A 522 26.49 -39.50 11.71
C ARG A 522 26.90 -38.06 11.99
N VAL A 523 26.03 -37.28 12.62
CA VAL A 523 26.15 -35.81 12.67
C VAL A 523 26.54 -35.30 14.06
N ILE A 524 26.27 -36.02 15.14
CA ILE A 524 26.49 -35.51 16.50
C ILE A 524 27.97 -35.22 16.82
N ALA A 525 28.89 -35.90 16.15
CA ALA A 525 30.33 -35.70 16.31
C ALA A 525 30.89 -34.51 15.50
N THR A 526 30.12 -33.96 14.55
CA THR A 526 30.60 -32.86 13.69
C THR A 526 30.37 -31.47 14.30
N PHE A 527 29.45 -31.35 15.25
CA PHE A 527 29.07 -30.09 15.88
C PHE A 527 29.78 -29.82 17.20
N SER A 528 29.90 -28.54 17.55
CA SER A 528 30.34 -28.15 18.89
C SER A 528 29.30 -28.58 19.94
N PRO A 529 29.69 -28.77 21.22
CA PRO A 529 28.73 -29.11 22.28
C PRO A 529 27.59 -28.10 22.43
N GLU A 530 27.80 -26.83 22.12
CA GLU A 530 26.74 -25.81 22.21
C GLU A 530 25.71 -25.95 21.09
N GLU A 531 26.15 -26.17 19.85
CA GLU A 531 25.30 -26.33 18.67
C GLU A 531 24.60 -27.69 18.64
N ALA A 532 25.23 -28.73 19.19
CA ALA A 532 24.67 -30.08 19.26
C ALA A 532 23.54 -30.19 20.31
N LYS A 533 23.42 -29.24 21.25
CA LYS A 533 22.49 -29.35 22.38
C LYS A 533 21.02 -29.51 21.98
N PRO A 534 20.47 -28.75 21.01
CA PRO A 534 19.10 -28.95 20.54
C PRO A 534 18.88 -30.32 19.90
N ILE A 535 19.89 -30.87 19.23
CA ILE A 535 19.85 -32.19 18.58
C ILE A 535 19.81 -33.29 19.66
N TRP A 536 20.66 -33.16 20.70
CA TRP A 536 20.62 -34.04 21.88
C TRP A 536 19.29 -33.98 22.61
N ASP A 537 18.75 -32.79 22.83
CA ASP A 537 17.47 -32.60 23.50
C ASP A 537 16.36 -33.31 22.70
N CYS A 538 16.25 -33.08 21.39
CA CYS A 538 15.28 -33.73 20.51
C CYS A 538 15.39 -35.27 20.49
N TRP A 539 16.61 -35.80 20.37
CA TRP A 539 16.85 -37.25 20.41
C TRP A 539 16.44 -37.84 21.77
N SER A 540 16.86 -37.22 22.87
CA SER A 540 16.57 -37.70 24.23
C SER A 540 15.07 -37.67 24.56
N GLU A 541 14.34 -36.64 24.13
CA GLU A 541 12.88 -36.55 24.32
C GLU A 541 12.16 -37.71 23.64
N SER A 542 12.57 -38.07 22.41
CA SER A 542 11.98 -39.21 21.70
C SER A 542 12.24 -40.54 22.39
N LEU A 543 13.43 -40.71 22.98
CA LEU A 543 13.81 -41.91 23.74
C LEU A 543 13.05 -42.02 25.07
N TYR A 544 12.88 -40.89 25.78
CA TYR A 544 12.14 -40.88 27.05
C TYR A 544 10.66 -41.26 26.87
N GLU A 545 10.05 -40.90 25.75
CA GLU A 545 8.64 -41.21 25.48
C GLU A 545 8.40 -42.64 24.98
N TYR A 546 9.28 -43.17 24.10
CA TYR A 546 8.95 -44.36 23.31
C TYR A 546 9.92 -45.54 23.43
N ASP A 547 11.11 -45.36 24.00
CA ASP A 547 12.13 -46.43 24.07
C ASP A 547 12.24 -47.04 25.48
N ASN A 548 13.15 -48.00 25.64
CA ASN A 548 13.40 -48.73 26.86
C ASN A 548 14.35 -47.96 27.81
N LEU A 549 14.33 -48.35 29.09
CA LEU A 549 15.15 -47.69 30.12
C LEU A 549 16.65 -47.87 29.88
N GLU A 550 17.09 -48.96 29.28
CA GLU A 550 18.52 -49.22 29.04
C GLU A 550 19.10 -48.21 28.04
N SER A 551 18.42 -47.97 26.91
CA SER A 551 18.85 -46.98 25.92
C SER A 551 18.79 -45.55 26.44
N VAL A 552 17.80 -45.25 27.28
CA VAL A 552 17.68 -43.98 28.01
C VAL A 552 18.90 -43.75 28.91
N LEU A 553 19.27 -44.73 29.73
CA LEU A 553 20.42 -44.60 30.64
C LEU A 553 21.77 -44.54 29.90
N GLN A 554 21.92 -45.27 28.80
CA GLN A 554 23.10 -45.17 27.94
C GLN A 554 23.23 -43.77 27.32
N THR A 555 22.13 -43.20 26.84
CA THR A 555 22.09 -41.85 26.26
C THR A 555 22.38 -40.80 27.32
N GLU A 556 21.79 -40.90 28.51
CA GLU A 556 22.08 -39.98 29.61
C GLU A 556 23.52 -40.03 30.08
N SER A 557 24.16 -41.20 30.04
CA SER A 557 25.58 -41.35 30.37
C SER A 557 26.44 -40.59 29.35
N ARG A 558 26.14 -40.71 28.05
CA ARG A 558 26.81 -39.93 26.99
C ARG A 558 26.59 -38.43 27.14
N ILE A 559 25.36 -38.00 27.47
CA ILE A 559 25.06 -36.58 27.72
C ILE A 559 25.82 -36.06 28.94
N ALA A 560 25.96 -36.86 29.99
CA ALA A 560 26.68 -36.47 31.21
C ALA A 560 28.19 -36.27 30.96
N GLU A 561 28.78 -37.05 30.05
CA GLU A 561 30.18 -36.88 29.62
C GLU A 561 30.38 -35.58 28.82
N ILE A 562 29.43 -35.25 27.94
CA ILE A 562 29.51 -34.07 27.06
C ILE A 562 29.15 -32.77 27.81
N TYR A 563 28.20 -32.83 28.74
CA TYR A 563 27.75 -31.69 29.55
C TYR A 563 27.91 -31.92 31.07
N PRO A 564 29.15 -31.90 31.59
CA PRO A 564 29.42 -32.14 33.02
C PRO A 564 28.74 -31.14 33.97
N ASN A 565 28.47 -29.93 33.47
CA ASN A 565 27.85 -28.85 34.25
C ASN A 565 26.34 -29.03 34.44
N ASP A 566 25.67 -29.89 33.67
CA ASP A 566 24.24 -30.13 33.84
C ASP A 566 24.01 -31.10 35.03
N PRO A 567 23.24 -30.72 36.06
CA PRO A 567 23.06 -31.56 37.25
C PRO A 567 22.23 -32.81 36.92
N PRO A 568 22.53 -33.97 37.53
CA PRO A 568 21.81 -35.22 37.28
C PRO A 568 20.29 -35.11 37.49
N LEU A 569 19.87 -34.35 38.51
CA LEU A 569 18.46 -34.13 38.82
C LEU A 569 17.70 -33.39 37.71
N LYS A 570 18.36 -32.50 36.97
CA LYS A 570 17.75 -31.80 35.83
C LYS A 570 17.48 -32.74 34.66
N ARG A 571 18.37 -33.70 34.40
CA ARG A 571 18.16 -34.75 33.39
C ARG A 571 17.03 -35.69 33.80
N PHE A 572 17.04 -36.11 35.07
CA PHE A 572 15.97 -36.94 35.63
C PHE A 572 14.60 -36.23 35.60
N GLY A 573 14.55 -34.94 35.92
CA GLY A 573 13.35 -34.11 35.80
C GLY A 573 12.81 -34.11 34.38
N ARG A 574 13.67 -33.82 33.39
CA ARG A 574 13.33 -33.81 31.95
C ARG A 574 12.70 -35.11 31.46
N ARG A 575 13.16 -36.27 31.93
CA ARG A 575 12.59 -37.58 31.58
C ARG A 575 11.11 -37.70 31.93
N HIS A 576 10.68 -37.02 32.99
CA HIS A 576 9.32 -37.07 33.51
C HIS A 576 8.47 -35.85 33.11
N VAL A 577 8.97 -35.01 32.21
CA VAL A 577 8.21 -33.89 31.66
C VAL A 577 7.21 -34.44 30.65
N TYR A 578 5.96 -33.99 30.77
CA TYR A 578 4.93 -34.26 29.77
C TYR A 578 4.08 -33.02 29.54
N ARG A 579 3.89 -32.65 28.26
CA ARG A 579 3.15 -31.44 27.84
C ARG A 579 3.61 -30.14 28.54
N GLY A 580 4.91 -30.05 28.85
CA GLY A 580 5.50 -28.89 29.51
C GLY A 580 5.24 -28.79 31.03
N THR A 581 4.59 -29.79 31.63
CA THR A 581 4.50 -29.91 33.09
C THR A 581 5.72 -30.66 33.59
N ASP A 582 6.45 -30.05 34.52
CA ASP A 582 7.59 -30.66 35.21
C ASP A 582 7.26 -30.76 36.70
N PRO A 583 6.63 -31.86 37.17
CA PRO A 583 6.24 -32.01 38.57
C PRO A 583 7.43 -31.92 39.53
N ILE A 584 8.61 -32.42 39.12
CA ILE A 584 9.81 -32.42 39.95
C ILE A 584 10.29 -30.98 40.14
N ALA A 585 10.32 -30.16 39.08
CA ALA A 585 10.65 -28.75 39.22
C ALA A 585 9.55 -27.97 39.97
N ASP A 586 8.29 -28.14 39.57
CA ASP A 586 7.19 -27.31 40.05
C ASP A 586 6.82 -27.63 41.51
N HIS A 587 6.80 -28.90 41.91
CA HIS A 587 6.45 -29.36 43.26
C HIS A 587 7.70 -29.57 44.14
N ASP A 588 8.64 -30.43 43.73
CA ASP A 588 9.74 -30.87 44.60
C ASP A 588 10.86 -29.82 44.73
N LEU A 589 11.12 -29.06 43.67
CA LEU A 589 12.08 -27.95 43.67
C LEU A 589 11.44 -26.57 43.91
N GLY A 590 10.12 -26.53 44.10
CA GLY A 590 9.38 -25.33 44.49
C GLY A 590 9.35 -24.19 43.46
N PHE A 591 9.58 -24.47 42.17
CA PHE A 591 9.57 -23.43 41.12
C PHE A 591 8.21 -22.74 40.99
N THR A 592 7.11 -23.40 41.36
CA THR A 592 5.78 -22.77 41.44
C THR A 592 5.73 -21.65 42.46
N HIS A 593 6.30 -21.85 43.65
CA HIS A 593 6.37 -20.84 44.71
C HIS A 593 7.24 -19.65 44.30
N VAL A 594 8.37 -19.91 43.62
CA VAL A 594 9.26 -18.86 43.10
C VAL A 594 8.56 -18.04 42.00
N LYS A 595 7.88 -18.70 41.05
CA LYS A 595 7.08 -18.02 40.01
C LYS A 595 5.97 -17.16 40.64
N ALA A 596 5.28 -17.66 41.67
CA ALA A 596 4.25 -16.91 42.39
C ALA A 596 4.80 -15.70 43.16
N GLN A 597 5.97 -15.83 43.81
CA GLN A 597 6.65 -14.71 44.48
C GLN A 597 7.16 -13.65 43.49
N ALA A 598 7.70 -14.06 42.34
CA ALA A 598 8.13 -13.16 41.29
C ALA A 598 6.95 -12.36 40.71
N ALA A 599 5.81 -13.01 40.43
CA ALA A 599 4.57 -12.37 39.99
C ALA A 599 4.05 -11.34 41.02
N ASN A 600 4.14 -11.66 42.31
CA ASN A 600 3.77 -10.74 43.39
C ASN A 600 4.76 -9.57 43.58
N SER A 601 6.04 -9.75 43.26
CA SER A 601 7.06 -8.70 43.35
C SER A 601 6.94 -7.63 42.26
N VAL A 602 6.52 -8.01 41.05
CA VAL A 602 6.25 -7.09 39.93
C VAL A 602 5.01 -6.22 40.20
N TYR A 603 4.14 -6.65 41.12
CA TYR A 603 2.91 -5.96 41.49
C TYR A 603 3.00 -5.15 42.81
N ARG A 604 4.19 -5.01 43.42
CA ARG A 604 4.39 -4.10 44.56
C ARG A 604 4.87 -2.73 44.08
N PRO A 605 4.00 -1.71 43.92
CA PRO A 605 4.48 -0.35 43.89
C PRO A 605 5.13 -0.06 45.25
N SER A 606 6.35 0.48 45.21
CA SER A 606 7.17 0.81 46.37
C SER A 606 6.39 1.57 47.46
N GLU A 607 5.96 0.87 48.51
CA GLU A 607 5.35 1.42 49.73
C GLU A 607 6.39 2.05 50.67
N HIS A 608 7.34 2.82 50.13
CA HIS A 608 8.23 3.67 50.94
C HIS A 608 8.13 5.13 50.49
N LYS A 609 6.91 5.70 50.57
CA LYS A 609 6.71 7.15 50.57
C LYS A 609 5.40 7.64 51.22
N ARG A 610 4.93 6.97 52.29
CA ARG A 610 3.88 7.50 53.19
C ARG A 610 4.33 7.47 54.65
N LEU A 611 5.35 8.26 54.98
CA LEU A 611 5.58 8.76 56.34
C LEU A 611 6.04 10.21 56.25
N ARG A 612 5.13 11.10 55.81
CA ARG A 612 5.09 12.50 56.19
C ARG A 612 3.63 12.88 56.32
N LEU A 613 3.32 13.63 57.38
CA LEU A 613 2.02 14.16 57.82
C LEU A 613 1.26 13.25 58.80
N ALA A 614 1.83 13.11 59.99
CA ALA A 614 1.06 13.28 61.23
C ALA A 614 1.82 14.33 62.05
N GLY A 615 1.40 15.58 61.93
CA GLY A 615 1.77 16.65 62.84
C GLY A 615 0.65 16.82 63.86
N SER A 616 1.05 17.06 65.11
CA SER A 616 0.36 17.89 66.12
C SER A 616 -1.16 17.76 66.24
N ASP A 617 -1.61 17.16 67.34
CA ASP A 617 -2.40 17.87 68.36
C ASP A 617 -2.46 17.03 69.65
N GLU A 618 -2.33 17.75 70.78
CA GLU A 618 -2.29 17.38 72.22
C GLU A 618 -0.96 16.90 72.82
#